data_AF-A0A1T1DFP1-F1
#
_entry.id   AF-A0A1T1DFP1-F1
#
_cell.length_a   1.000
_cell.length_b   1.000
_cell.length_c   1.000
_cell.angle_alpha   90.00
_cell.angle_beta   90.00
_cell.angle_gamma   90.00
#
_symmetry.space_group_name_H-M   'P 1'
#
loop_
_entity.id
_entity.type
_entity.pdbx_description
1 polymer ?
#
loop_
_entity_poly.entity_id
_entity_poly.type
_entity_poly.pdbx_seq_one_letter_code
_entity_poly.pdbx_strand_id
1 'polypeptide(L)'
;MFLTVIRTILWILLAGVVSRVSYHLVICNLQTPKAYFHASRHGNTLVFEYGHDHTSNHFAQIRIEYEDEVGQQIVPIIKGYENVKITQEDGKFVIEDFPSNVKSINVIYDLQYDRFAPSMLIKEETIFID
;
A
#
# COMPACT_ATOMS: atom_id res chain seq x y z
N MET A 1 -48.26 3.07 -37.08
CA MET A 1 -48.14 3.75 -35.76
C MET A 1 -47.68 2.81 -34.65
N PHE A 2 -48.19 1.56 -34.58
CA PHE A 2 -47.81 0.57 -33.56
C PHE A 2 -46.32 0.18 -33.56
N LEU A 3 -45.71 -0.02 -34.73
CA LEU A 3 -44.30 -0.43 -34.83
C LEU A 3 -43.32 0.61 -34.27
N THR A 4 -43.66 1.90 -34.41
CA THR A 4 -42.84 3.01 -33.92
C THR A 4 -42.83 3.10 -32.39
N VAL A 5 -43.96 2.79 -31.76
CA VAL A 5 -44.11 2.80 -30.29
C VAL A 5 -43.32 1.65 -29.66
N ILE A 6 -43.42 0.44 -30.22
CA ILE A 6 -42.66 -0.73 -29.75
C ILE A 6 -41.16 -0.47 -29.86
N ARG A 7 -40.72 0.14 -30.97
CA ARG A 7 -39.31 0.51 -31.16
C ARG A 7 -38.84 1.46 -30.06
N THR A 8 -39.59 2.53 -29.78
CA THR A 8 -39.22 3.52 -28.76
C THR A 8 -39.14 2.91 -27.35
N ILE A 9 -40.06 2.02 -26.99
CA ILE A 9 -40.02 1.32 -25.69
C ILE A 9 -38.77 0.44 -25.58
N LEU A 10 -38.41 -0.26 -26.66
CA LEU A 10 -37.21 -1.10 -26.71
C LEU A 10 -35.92 -0.26 -26.52
N TRP A 11 -35.83 0.93 -27.12
CA TRP A 11 -34.71 1.85 -26.92
C TRP A 11 -34.57 2.34 -25.48
N ILE A 12 -35.68 2.64 -24.81
CA ILE A 12 -35.68 3.09 -23.41
C ILE A 12 -35.24 1.95 -22.48
N LEU A 13 -35.71 0.72 -22.72
CA LEU A 13 -35.29 -0.46 -21.97
C LEU A 13 -33.81 -0.77 -22.18
N LEU A 14 -33.31 -0.71 -23.42
CA LEU A 14 -31.89 -0.88 -23.73
C LEU A 14 -31.01 0.20 -23.06
N ALA A 15 -31.43 1.47 -23.09
CA ALA A 15 -30.71 2.54 -22.40
C ALA A 15 -30.67 2.33 -20.87
N GLY A 16 -31.77 1.83 -20.28
CA GLY A 16 -31.82 1.49 -18.85
C GLY A 16 -30.90 0.32 -18.47
N VAL A 17 -30.80 -0.70 -19.34
CA VAL A 17 -29.87 -1.84 -19.16
C VAL A 17 -28.43 -1.39 -19.33
N VAL A 18 -28.10 -0.64 -20.37
CA VAL A 18 -26.74 -0.10 -20.59
C VAL A 18 -26.33 0.81 -19.44
N SER A 19 -27.23 1.66 -18.92
CA SER A 19 -26.93 2.53 -17.79
C SER A 19 -26.71 1.75 -16.48
N ARG A 20 -27.46 0.67 -16.22
CA ARG A 20 -27.18 -0.22 -15.08
C ARG A 20 -25.88 -1.00 -15.24
N VAL A 21 -25.57 -1.48 -16.44
CA VAL A 21 -24.31 -2.19 -16.71
C VAL A 21 -23.14 -1.23 -16.60
N SER A 22 -23.25 0.01 -17.06
CA SER A 22 -22.23 1.06 -16.89
C SER A 22 -22.05 1.47 -15.43
N TYR A 23 -23.13 1.62 -14.64
CA TYR A 23 -23.04 1.87 -13.20
C TYR A 23 -22.42 0.70 -12.43
N HIS A 24 -22.67 -0.54 -12.87
CA HIS A 24 -21.99 -1.71 -12.33
C HIS A 24 -20.58 -1.89 -12.89
N LEU A 25 -20.23 -1.37 -14.07
CA LEU A 25 -18.87 -1.40 -14.62
C LEU A 25 -17.97 -0.33 -14.00
N VAL A 26 -18.53 0.64 -13.27
CA VAL A 26 -17.84 1.32 -12.17
C VAL A 26 -17.75 0.38 -10.96
N ILE A 27 -17.40 -0.89 -11.20
CA ILE A 27 -16.64 -1.66 -10.22
C ILE A 27 -15.35 -0.87 -10.12
N CYS A 28 -15.24 -0.09 -9.04
CA CYS A 28 -13.98 0.43 -8.54
C CYS A 28 -12.94 -0.64 -8.81
N ASN A 29 -11.86 -0.30 -9.52
CA ASN A 29 -10.75 -1.21 -9.74
C ASN A 29 -10.31 -1.67 -8.34
N LEU A 30 -10.82 -2.83 -7.91
CA LEU A 30 -10.89 -3.27 -6.51
C LEU A 30 -9.58 -3.93 -6.12
N GLN A 31 -8.51 -3.56 -6.82
CA GLN A 31 -7.18 -4.05 -6.54
C GLN A 31 -6.82 -3.51 -5.16
N THR A 32 -6.59 -4.44 -4.24
CA THR A 32 -6.12 -4.10 -2.91
C THR A 32 -4.78 -3.39 -3.07
N PRO A 33 -4.60 -2.20 -2.47
CA PRO A 33 -3.33 -1.48 -2.49
C PRO A 33 -2.19 -2.37 -1.99
N LYS A 34 -1.04 -2.27 -2.64
CA LYS A 34 0.12 -3.12 -2.34
C LYS A 34 1.31 -2.28 -1.92
N ALA A 35 1.91 -2.68 -0.82
CA ALA A 35 3.24 -2.25 -0.42
C ALA A 35 4.29 -3.28 -0.89
N TYR A 36 5.50 -2.80 -1.10
CA TYR A 36 6.68 -3.60 -1.39
C TYR A 36 7.74 -3.25 -0.36
N PHE A 37 8.41 -4.26 0.18
CA PHE A 37 9.50 -4.08 1.11
C PHE A 37 10.64 -5.01 0.74
N HIS A 38 11.85 -4.50 0.84
CA HIS A 38 13.06 -5.28 0.68
C HIS A 38 14.07 -4.86 1.75
N ALA A 39 14.75 -5.85 2.32
CA ALA A 39 15.74 -5.63 3.36
C ALA A 39 17.00 -6.40 2.97
N SER A 40 18.12 -5.69 2.86
CA SER A 40 19.42 -6.30 2.56
C SER A 40 20.46 -5.87 3.57
N ARG A 41 21.37 -6.79 3.90
CA ARG A 41 22.48 -6.50 4.81
C ARG A 41 23.78 -6.27 4.06
N HIS A 42 24.45 -5.17 4.41
CA HIS A 42 25.81 -4.90 3.99
C HIS A 42 26.70 -4.66 5.22
N GLY A 43 27.41 -5.71 5.67
CA GLY A 43 28.17 -5.66 6.92
C GLY A 43 27.25 -5.48 8.13
N ASN A 44 27.48 -4.41 8.90
CA ASN A 44 26.65 -4.03 10.05
C ASN A 44 25.57 -3.00 9.67
N THR A 45 25.30 -2.82 8.38
CA THR A 45 24.29 -1.87 7.92
C THR A 45 23.12 -2.65 7.33
N LEU A 46 21.91 -2.28 7.75
CA LEU A 46 20.67 -2.71 7.10
C LEU A 46 20.23 -1.63 6.12
N VAL A 47 20.03 -2.02 4.87
CA VAL A 47 19.38 -1.19 3.85
C VAL A 47 17.95 -1.69 3.71
N PHE A 48 17.00 -0.82 4.00
CA PHE A 48 15.57 -1.08 3.91
C PHE A 48 14.96 -0.25 2.79
N GLU A 49 14.44 -0.91 1.77
CA GLU A 49 13.76 -0.29 0.65
C GLU A 49 12.26 -0.54 0.76
N TYR A 50 11.48 0.48 0.46
CA TYR A 50 10.03 0.41 0.53
C TYR A 50 9.40 1.19 -0.64
N GLY A 51 8.23 0.73 -1.05
CA GLY A 51 7.45 1.36 -2.10
C GLY A 51 6.03 0.85 -2.10
N HIS A 52 5.21 1.39 -3.00
CA HIS A 52 3.85 0.91 -3.20
C HIS A 52 3.49 0.94 -4.68
N ASP A 53 2.42 0.24 -5.02
CA ASP A 53 1.91 0.27 -6.39
C ASP A 53 1.19 1.58 -6.71
N HIS A 54 0.82 1.74 -7.98
CA HIS A 54 0.13 2.93 -8.49
C HIS A 54 -1.31 3.10 -7.95
N THR A 55 -1.84 2.12 -7.21
CA THR A 55 -3.18 2.20 -6.61
C THR A 55 -3.17 2.87 -5.24
N SER A 56 -1.97 3.18 -4.74
CA SER A 56 -1.73 3.80 -3.44
C SER A 56 -1.14 5.19 -3.61
N ASN A 57 -1.36 6.05 -2.63
CA ASN A 57 -0.94 7.45 -2.68
C ASN A 57 0.42 7.65 -2.01
N HIS A 58 0.53 7.22 -0.75
CA HIS A 58 1.76 7.28 0.04
C HIS A 58 1.61 6.48 1.34
N PHE A 59 2.72 6.25 2.03
CA PHE A 59 2.73 5.72 3.40
C PHE A 59 2.57 6.84 4.43
N ALA A 60 1.52 6.76 5.25
CA ALA A 60 1.34 7.66 6.39
C ALA A 60 2.19 7.25 7.59
N GLN A 61 2.52 5.96 7.68
CA GLN A 61 3.40 5.42 8.72
C GLN A 61 4.12 4.18 8.20
N ILE A 62 5.40 4.06 8.56
CA ILE A 62 6.17 2.82 8.48
C ILE A 62 7.03 2.74 9.73
N ARG A 63 7.01 1.59 10.41
CA ARG A 63 7.98 1.25 11.44
C ARG A 63 8.45 -0.18 11.27
N ILE A 64 9.70 -0.40 11.63
CA ILE A 64 10.33 -1.71 11.64
C ILE A 64 10.45 -2.15 13.10
N GLU A 65 10.08 -3.39 13.37
CA GLU A 65 10.25 -4.04 14.65
C GLU A 65 11.12 -5.29 14.50
N TYR A 66 12.07 -5.48 15.40
CA TYR A 66 12.93 -6.66 15.45
C TYR A 66 13.37 -6.95 16.87
N GLU A 67 13.78 -8.17 17.14
CA GLU A 67 14.29 -8.60 18.45
C GLU A 67 15.80 -8.79 18.37
N ASP A 68 16.53 -8.11 19.26
CA ASP A 68 17.97 -8.27 19.44
C ASP A 68 18.31 -8.77 20.86
N GLU A 69 19.59 -8.80 21.20
CA GLU A 69 20.05 -9.28 22.52
C GLU A 69 19.57 -8.41 23.69
N VAL A 70 19.16 -7.16 23.42
CA VAL A 70 18.66 -6.20 24.40
C VAL A 70 17.12 -6.27 24.51
N GLY A 71 16.47 -6.81 23.48
CA GLY A 71 15.03 -7.08 23.44
C GLY A 71 14.38 -6.54 22.17
N GLN A 72 13.09 -6.20 22.26
CA GLN A 72 12.35 -5.65 21.14
C GLN A 72 12.80 -4.22 20.83
N GLN A 73 13.26 -4.00 19.60
CA GLN A 73 13.58 -2.69 19.04
C GLN A 73 12.44 -2.23 18.13
N ILE A 74 12.14 -0.93 18.17
CA ILE A 74 11.14 -0.30 17.32
C ILE A 74 11.80 0.90 16.63
N VAL A 75 11.92 0.83 15.31
CA VAL A 75 12.55 1.86 14.48
C VAL A 75 11.48 2.52 13.60
N PRO A 76 11.00 3.72 13.94
CA PRO A 76 10.11 4.47 13.06
C PRO A 76 10.88 4.98 11.84
N ILE A 77 10.30 4.77 10.66
CA ILE A 77 10.82 5.22 9.37
C ILE A 77 10.05 6.46 8.92
N ILE A 78 8.72 6.34 8.91
CA ILE A 78 7.77 7.43 8.62
C ILE A 78 6.79 7.54 9.79
N LYS A 79 6.52 8.76 10.27
CA LYS A 79 5.55 9.01 11.36
C LYS A 79 4.67 10.21 11.01
N GLY A 80 3.43 9.95 10.57
CA GLY A 80 2.65 11.00 9.92
C GLY A 80 3.39 11.44 8.66
N TYR A 81 3.31 12.69 8.26
CA TYR A 81 3.97 13.16 7.04
C TYR A 81 5.47 13.51 7.25
N GLU A 82 6.06 13.08 8.36
CA GLU A 82 7.42 13.41 8.76
C GLU A 82 8.33 12.17 8.64
N ASN A 83 9.42 12.35 7.90
CA ASN A 83 10.54 11.41 7.87
C ASN A 83 11.30 11.54 9.19
N VAL A 84 11.29 10.49 10.01
CA VAL A 84 11.77 10.57 11.40
C VAL A 84 13.30 10.59 11.49
N LYS A 85 14.00 10.17 10.43
CA LYS A 85 15.46 10.10 10.38
C LYS A 85 15.99 10.52 9.00
N ILE A 86 17.06 11.30 9.02
CA ILE A 86 17.54 12.14 7.90
C ILE A 86 18.24 11.32 6.79
N THR A 87 18.74 10.11 7.08
CA THR A 87 19.33 9.18 6.10
C THR A 87 18.26 8.38 5.35
N GLN A 88 17.35 9.12 4.72
CA GLN A 88 16.28 8.57 3.90
C GLN A 88 16.36 9.20 2.51
N GLU A 89 16.77 8.40 1.53
CA GLU A 89 16.45 8.70 0.12
C GLU A 89 14.99 8.26 -0.10
N ASP A 90 14.26 8.85 -1.03
CA ASP A 90 12.86 8.49 -1.25
C ASP A 90 12.72 6.98 -1.54
N GLY A 91 11.94 6.26 -0.72
CA GLY A 91 11.80 4.81 -0.78
C GLY A 91 12.96 3.99 -0.20
N LYS A 92 13.96 4.60 0.45
CA LYS A 92 15.12 3.88 1.02
C LYS A 92 15.57 4.44 2.35
N PHE A 93 15.83 3.54 3.28
CA PHE A 93 16.25 3.84 4.65
C PHE A 93 17.46 3.00 5.04
N VAL A 94 18.36 3.58 5.83
CA VAL A 94 19.60 2.91 6.25
C VAL A 94 19.70 2.91 7.78
N ILE A 95 19.91 1.72 8.37
CA ILE A 95 20.19 1.53 9.79
C ILE A 95 21.64 1.07 9.93
N GLU A 96 22.47 1.95 10.50
CA GLU A 96 23.84 1.60 10.91
C GLU A 96 23.83 0.80 12.22
N ASP A 97 24.92 0.07 12.46
CA ASP A 97 25.09 -0.79 13.64
C ASP A 97 23.95 -1.80 13.84
N PHE A 98 23.37 -2.28 12.75
CA PHE A 98 22.29 -3.26 12.77
C PHE A 98 22.80 -4.64 13.22
N PRO A 99 22.15 -5.29 14.20
CA PRO A 99 22.63 -6.56 14.76
C PRO A 99 22.71 -7.67 13.70
N SER A 100 23.84 -8.38 13.66
CA SER A 100 24.12 -9.43 12.66
C SER A 100 23.30 -10.72 12.86
N ASN A 101 22.80 -10.93 14.08
CA ASN A 101 21.99 -12.09 14.47
C ASN A 101 20.54 -11.99 13.98
N VAL A 102 20.02 -10.79 13.73
CA VAL A 102 18.64 -10.59 13.25
C VAL A 102 18.51 -11.13 11.82
N LYS A 103 17.52 -11.98 11.54
CA LYS A 103 17.33 -12.58 10.19
C LYS A 103 16.06 -12.11 9.49
N SER A 104 15.14 -11.53 10.24
CA SER A 104 13.88 -11.02 9.74
C SER A 104 13.47 -9.81 10.55
N ILE A 105 12.65 -8.97 9.95
CA ILE A 105 12.06 -7.81 10.60
C ILE A 105 10.56 -7.80 10.34
N ASN A 106 9.80 -7.26 11.28
CA ASN A 106 8.38 -6.99 11.10
C ASN A 106 8.22 -5.54 10.63
N VAL A 107 7.48 -5.35 9.55
CA VAL A 107 7.17 -4.03 9.00
C VAL A 107 5.70 -3.75 9.30
N ILE A 108 5.45 -2.74 10.12
CA ILE A 108 4.10 -2.25 10.43
C ILE A 108 3.92 -0.94 9.68
N TYR A 109 2.85 -0.86 8.88
CA TYR A 109 2.63 0.29 8.02
C TYR A 109 1.16 0.65 7.83
N ASP A 110 0.97 1.92 7.51
CA ASP A 110 -0.28 2.54 7.16
C ASP A 110 -0.16 3.11 5.74
N LEU A 111 -0.82 2.47 4.77
CA LEU A 111 -0.79 2.84 3.35
C LEU A 111 -2.09 3.55 2.97
N GLN A 112 -1.99 4.82 2.55
CA GLN A 112 -3.15 5.57 2.07
C GLN A 112 -3.40 5.25 0.61
N TYR A 113 -4.67 5.13 0.24
CA TYR A 113 -5.14 4.98 -1.13
C TYR A 113 -6.52 5.62 -1.29
N ASP A 114 -6.90 5.91 -2.54
CA ASP A 114 -8.21 6.50 -2.84
C ASP A 114 -9.21 5.46 -3.35
N ARG A 115 -10.46 5.57 -2.85
CA ARG A 115 -11.64 4.92 -3.43
C ARG A 115 -12.70 5.98 -3.75
N PHE A 116 -13.91 5.87 -3.22
CA PHE A 116 -14.88 6.96 -3.21
C PHE A 116 -14.52 8.07 -2.21
N ALA A 117 -13.66 7.76 -1.24
CA ALA A 117 -13.03 8.67 -0.29
C ALA A 117 -11.63 8.13 0.09
N PRO A 118 -10.72 8.95 0.63
CA PRO A 118 -9.43 8.49 1.15
C PRO A 118 -9.63 7.36 2.16
N SER A 119 -8.83 6.31 2.04
CA SER A 119 -8.88 5.12 2.89
C SER A 119 -7.47 4.71 3.32
N MET A 120 -7.38 3.95 4.41
CA MET A 120 -6.11 3.47 4.97
C MET A 120 -6.08 1.95 5.01
N LEU A 121 -4.98 1.37 4.53
CA LEU A 121 -4.64 -0.04 4.73
C LEU A 121 -3.60 -0.11 5.85
N ILE A 122 -3.98 -0.74 6.96
CA ILE A 122 -3.10 -0.99 8.11
C ILE A 122 -2.70 -2.45 8.07
N LYS A 123 -1.41 -2.74 8.01
CA LYS A 123 -0.93 -4.11 7.91
C LYS A 123 0.44 -4.28 8.59
N GLU A 124 0.69 -5.52 8.97
CA GLU A 124 1.97 -6.02 9.46
C GLU A 124 2.49 -7.09 8.50
N GLU A 125 3.78 -7.05 8.19
CA GLU A 125 4.43 -7.99 7.29
C GLU A 125 5.84 -8.33 7.78
N THR A 126 6.10 -9.62 7.99
CA THR A 126 7.46 -10.11 8.27
C THR A 126 8.21 -10.29 6.97
N ILE A 127 9.38 -9.67 6.85
CA ILE A 127 10.29 -9.85 5.72
C ILE A 127 11.64 -10.41 6.20
N PHE A 128 12.25 -11.25 5.36
CA PHE A 128 13.59 -11.76 5.59
C PHE A 128 14.63 -10.76 5.09
N ILE A 129 15.79 -10.75 5.76
CA ILE A 129 16.92 -9.92 5.37
C ILE A 129 17.83 -10.75 4.48
N ASP A 130 18.05 -10.27 3.26
CA ASP A 130 18.97 -10.85 2.28
C ASP A 130 20.44 -10.61 2.67
#